data_AF-A0A651ED40-F1
#
_entry.id   AF-A0A651ED40-F1
#
_cell.length_a   1.000
_cell.length_b   1.000
_cell.length_c   1.000
_cell.angle_alpha   90.00
_cell.angle_beta   90.00
_cell.angle_gamma   90.00
#
_symmetry.space_group_name_H-M   'P 1'
#
loop_
_entity.id
_entity.type
_entity.pdbx_description
1 polymer ?
#
loop_
_entity_poly.entity_id
_entity_poly.type
_entity_poly.pdbx_seq_one_letter_code
_entity_poly.pdbx_strand_id
1 'polypeptide(L)'
;MTLRQVQKLAELASEAARRVEASSDIERRTGEAPACRHCGLGPVIRWGRGEGGLQRWRCRACSRSFNSAFGTGLARVKKRAVFHRFIENMMQKQLLSCRDAAKAFGIARTTAWRWRMKICDAIEGCGPERLGGVVEADETFQRESRKASREWVRHRRVPATHPQPPRPRWKDHNRADLPMKRGLSRWQIPIMTIMDRSGGRRADMLRGLSYASIGPVLEKHIEPDAALCSDKAQAYKKFVAKTGMQHIPVRRDGVSV
;
A
#
# COMPACT_ATOMS: atom_id res chain seq x y z
N MET A 1 16.60 10.09 3.07
CA MET A 1 17.08 8.98 2.22
C MET A 1 18.50 9.27 1.76
N THR A 2 19.45 8.45 2.16
CA THR A 2 20.85 8.55 1.72
C THR A 2 21.01 8.02 0.29
N LEU A 3 22.08 8.42 -0.40
CA LEU A 3 22.37 7.96 -1.77
C LEU A 3 22.41 6.42 -1.87
N ARG A 4 22.99 5.77 -0.84
CA ARG A 4 23.01 4.30 -0.70
C ARG A 4 21.63 3.67 -0.60
N GLN A 5 20.66 4.35 0.02
CA GLN A 5 19.27 3.84 0.12
C GLN A 5 18.52 3.98 -1.21
N VAL A 6 18.79 5.06 -1.97
CA VAL A 6 18.25 5.22 -3.34
C VAL A 6 18.84 4.14 -4.25
N GLN A 7 20.14 3.88 -4.16
CA GLN A 7 20.83 2.82 -4.91
C GLN A 7 20.29 1.44 -4.56
N LYS A 8 20.13 1.11 -3.28
CA LYS A 8 19.58 -0.18 -2.85
C LYS A 8 18.12 -0.37 -3.24
N LEU A 9 17.30 0.68 -3.19
CA LEU A 9 15.92 0.63 -3.70
C LEU A 9 15.88 0.49 -5.23
N ALA A 10 16.79 1.14 -5.96
CA ALA A 10 16.92 0.99 -7.40
C ALA A 10 17.38 -0.42 -7.80
N GLU A 11 18.31 -1.02 -7.04
CA GLU A 11 18.72 -2.42 -7.19
C GLU A 11 17.57 -3.38 -6.90
N LEU A 12 16.84 -3.18 -5.81
CA LEU A 12 15.64 -3.98 -5.48
C LEU A 12 14.54 -3.80 -6.54
N ALA A 13 14.37 -2.59 -7.09
CA ALA A 13 13.44 -2.33 -8.19
C ALA A 13 13.90 -2.93 -9.52
N SER A 14 15.23 -3.01 -9.76
CA SER A 14 15.83 -3.65 -10.94
C SER A 14 15.85 -5.17 -10.82
N GLU A 15 15.96 -5.71 -9.62
CA GLU A 15 15.77 -7.13 -9.37
C GLU A 15 14.29 -7.49 -9.43
N ALA A 16 13.40 -6.64 -8.92
CA ALA A 16 11.98 -6.74 -9.18
C ALA A 16 11.65 -6.60 -10.69
N ALA A 17 12.41 -5.81 -11.45
CA ALA A 17 12.33 -5.72 -12.92
C ALA A 17 12.59 -7.06 -13.59
N ARG A 18 13.72 -7.67 -13.24
CA ARG A 18 14.14 -8.99 -13.72
C ARG A 18 13.13 -10.07 -13.31
N ARG A 19 12.52 -9.94 -12.13
CA ARG A 19 11.41 -10.81 -11.67
C ARG A 19 10.08 -10.54 -12.40
N VAL A 20 9.85 -9.33 -12.94
CA VAL A 20 8.68 -8.99 -13.77
C VAL A 20 8.87 -9.46 -15.22
N GLU A 21 10.10 -9.53 -15.73
CA GLU A 21 10.45 -10.22 -16.99
C GLU A 21 10.23 -11.74 -16.92
N ALA A 22 10.20 -12.32 -15.73
CA ALA A 22 10.01 -13.76 -15.55
C ALA A 22 8.53 -14.17 -15.63
N SER A 23 7.89 -13.97 -16.80
CA SER A 23 6.67 -14.73 -17.16
C SER A 23 6.91 -16.23 -16.93
N SER A 24 8.13 -16.72 -17.16
CA SER A 24 8.60 -18.07 -16.86
C SER A 24 8.54 -18.44 -15.37
N ASP A 25 8.99 -17.58 -14.46
CA ASP A 25 8.92 -17.87 -13.01
C ASP A 25 7.48 -17.91 -12.50
N ILE A 26 6.63 -17.01 -13.00
CA ILE A 26 5.20 -16.97 -12.65
C ILE A 26 4.51 -18.24 -13.18
N GLU A 27 4.84 -18.67 -14.40
CA GLU A 27 4.36 -19.93 -14.98
C GLU A 27 4.87 -21.16 -14.23
N ARG A 28 6.15 -21.21 -13.84
CA ARG A 28 6.75 -22.34 -13.10
C ARG A 28 5.97 -22.66 -11.83
N ARG A 29 5.52 -21.64 -11.09
CA ARG A 29 4.71 -21.81 -9.86
C ARG A 29 3.32 -22.39 -10.08
N THR A 30 2.82 -22.36 -11.31
CA THR A 30 1.46 -22.78 -11.64
C THR A 30 1.38 -24.26 -12.02
N GLY A 31 2.53 -24.88 -12.38
CA GLY A 31 2.58 -26.25 -12.84
C GLY A 31 1.87 -26.47 -14.19
N GLU A 32 1.88 -27.71 -14.66
CA GLU A 32 1.34 -28.06 -15.99
C GLU A 32 -0.18 -28.28 -16.02
N ALA A 33 -0.83 -28.51 -14.87
CA ALA A 33 -2.27 -28.75 -14.78
C ALA A 33 -2.83 -28.23 -13.43
N PRO A 34 -2.93 -26.90 -13.23
CA PRO A 34 -3.37 -26.34 -11.96
C PRO A 34 -4.85 -26.66 -11.66
N ALA A 35 -5.19 -26.84 -10.39
CA ALA A 35 -6.59 -26.78 -9.97
C ALA A 35 -7.22 -25.42 -10.37
N CYS A 36 -8.54 -25.41 -10.61
CA CYS A 36 -9.22 -24.18 -10.98
C CYS A 36 -9.14 -23.14 -9.84
N ARG A 37 -8.52 -21.99 -10.10
CA ARG A 37 -8.41 -20.91 -9.09
C ARG A 37 -9.71 -20.14 -8.81
N HIS A 38 -10.83 -20.54 -9.42
CA HIS A 38 -12.15 -19.95 -9.15
C HIS A 38 -13.05 -20.87 -8.34
N CYS A 39 -13.16 -22.14 -8.72
CA CYS A 39 -14.05 -23.09 -8.07
C CYS A 39 -13.33 -24.26 -7.39
N GLY A 40 -12.02 -24.43 -7.58
CA GLY A 40 -11.24 -25.54 -7.00
C GLY A 40 -11.49 -26.92 -7.61
N LEU A 41 -12.65 -27.15 -8.23
CA LEU A 41 -13.20 -28.50 -8.43
C LEU A 41 -13.15 -29.01 -9.88
N GLY A 42 -13.14 -28.13 -10.88
CA GLY A 42 -13.28 -28.54 -12.28
C GLY A 42 -11.94 -28.76 -13.00
N PRO A 43 -11.84 -29.75 -13.90
CA PRO A 43 -10.64 -29.95 -14.72
C PRO A 43 -10.39 -28.71 -15.58
N VAL A 44 -9.10 -28.37 -15.73
CA VAL A 44 -8.66 -27.21 -16.51
C VAL A 44 -8.05 -27.65 -17.83
N ILE A 45 -8.21 -26.82 -18.85
CA ILE A 45 -7.60 -27.01 -20.16
C ILE A 45 -6.77 -25.79 -20.54
N ARG A 46 -5.74 -26.00 -21.37
CA ARG A 46 -5.01 -24.91 -22.03
C ARG A 46 -5.97 -24.18 -22.97
N TRP A 47 -5.98 -22.85 -22.89
CA TRP A 47 -6.87 -21.96 -23.62
C TRP A 47 -6.08 -20.82 -24.26
N GLY A 48 -5.04 -21.18 -25.00
CA GLY A 48 -4.11 -20.25 -25.64
C GLY A 48 -3.25 -19.45 -24.65
N ARG A 49 -2.54 -18.45 -25.17
CA ARG A 49 -1.73 -17.51 -24.37
C ARG A 49 -2.36 -16.11 -24.42
N GLY A 50 -2.24 -15.38 -23.32
CA GLY A 50 -2.62 -13.98 -23.28
C GLY A 50 -1.58 -13.08 -23.93
N GLU A 51 -1.95 -11.82 -24.15
CA GLU A 51 -1.10 -10.75 -24.72
C GLU A 51 0.25 -10.55 -23.97
N GLY A 52 0.31 -10.93 -22.69
CA GLY A 52 1.53 -10.91 -21.87
C GLY A 52 2.32 -12.23 -21.87
N GLY A 53 2.09 -13.12 -22.84
CA GLY A 53 2.79 -14.41 -23.00
C GLY A 53 2.30 -15.53 -22.07
N LEU A 54 1.53 -15.22 -21.03
CA LEU A 54 1.09 -16.22 -20.05
C LEU A 54 0.06 -17.22 -20.62
N GLN A 55 0.25 -18.49 -20.30
CA GLN A 55 -0.72 -19.57 -20.51
C GLN A 55 -2.03 -19.23 -19.81
N ARG A 56 -3.10 -19.18 -20.62
CA ARG A 56 -4.47 -19.04 -20.14
C ARG A 56 -5.06 -20.43 -19.95
N TRP A 57 -5.64 -20.65 -18.79
CA TRP A 57 -6.35 -21.86 -18.41
C TRP A 57 -7.85 -21.59 -18.43
N ARG A 58 -8.65 -22.56 -18.85
CA ARG A 58 -10.12 -22.51 -18.75
C ARG A 58 -10.62 -23.71 -17.99
N CYS A 59 -11.44 -23.47 -16.97
CA CYS A 59 -12.09 -24.55 -16.23
C CYS A 59 -13.31 -25.05 -17.00
N ARG A 60 -13.49 -26.37 -17.11
CA ARG A 60 -14.67 -26.97 -17.75
C ARG A 60 -15.94 -26.92 -16.89
N ALA A 61 -15.81 -26.90 -15.56
CA ALA A 61 -16.96 -26.84 -14.66
C ALA A 61 -17.56 -25.41 -14.58
N CYS A 62 -16.76 -24.42 -14.18
CA CYS A 62 -17.27 -23.04 -14.01
C CYS A 62 -17.13 -22.15 -15.24
N SER A 63 -16.56 -22.67 -16.34
CA SER A 63 -16.29 -21.94 -17.59
C SER A 63 -15.38 -20.72 -17.51
N ARG A 64 -14.90 -20.34 -16.32
CA ARG A 64 -14.02 -19.18 -16.11
C ARG A 64 -12.60 -19.48 -16.55
N SER A 65 -11.93 -18.45 -17.06
CA SER A 65 -10.50 -18.51 -17.36
C SER A 65 -9.64 -17.78 -16.34
N PHE A 66 -8.42 -18.27 -16.16
CA PHE A 66 -7.40 -17.66 -15.33
C PHE A 66 -6.02 -17.86 -15.97
N ASN A 67 -5.00 -17.23 -15.43
CA ASN A 67 -3.61 -17.49 -15.81
C ASN A 67 -2.76 -17.55 -14.53
N SER A 68 -1.47 -17.77 -14.69
CA SER A 68 -0.53 -17.87 -13.59
C SER A 68 -0.45 -16.60 -12.72
N ALA A 69 -0.75 -15.43 -13.29
CA ALA A 69 -0.84 -14.15 -12.56
C ALA A 69 -2.17 -13.94 -11.81
N PHE A 70 -3.10 -14.91 -11.82
CA PHE A 70 -4.33 -14.81 -11.06
C PHE A 70 -4.03 -14.65 -9.56
N GLY A 71 -4.71 -13.70 -8.91
CA GLY A 71 -4.54 -13.38 -7.49
C GLY A 71 -3.31 -12.51 -7.19
N THR A 72 -2.48 -12.17 -8.18
CA THR A 72 -1.23 -11.42 -7.94
C THR A 72 -1.33 -9.95 -8.34
N GLY A 73 -0.32 -9.19 -7.90
CA GLY A 73 0.04 -7.85 -8.36
C GLY A 73 0.12 -7.67 -9.89
N LEU A 74 0.18 -8.76 -10.67
CA LEU A 74 0.28 -8.71 -12.14
C LEU A 74 -1.00 -9.16 -12.86
N ALA A 75 -2.04 -9.55 -12.14
CA ALA A 75 -3.33 -9.90 -12.73
C ALA A 75 -3.85 -8.76 -13.64
N ARG A 76 -4.24 -9.11 -14.87
CA ARG A 76 -4.81 -8.19 -15.88
C ARG A 76 -3.89 -7.04 -16.32
N VAL A 77 -2.61 -7.09 -16.00
CA VAL A 77 -1.61 -6.15 -16.54
C VAL A 77 -1.12 -6.66 -17.89
N LYS A 78 -1.60 -6.03 -18.97
CA LYS A 78 -1.28 -6.39 -20.36
C LYS A 78 0.11 -5.87 -20.79
N LYS A 79 0.35 -4.57 -20.63
CA LYS A 79 1.60 -3.90 -21.02
C LYS A 79 2.66 -4.03 -19.91
N ARG A 80 3.23 -5.23 -19.71
CA ARG A 80 4.13 -5.55 -18.58
C ARG A 80 5.40 -4.72 -18.53
N ALA A 81 6.10 -4.58 -19.65
CA ALA A 81 7.31 -3.75 -19.73
C ALA A 81 7.03 -2.28 -19.37
N VAL A 82 5.90 -1.74 -19.84
CA VAL A 82 5.48 -0.38 -19.49
C VAL A 82 5.06 -0.28 -18.01
N PHE A 83 4.40 -1.31 -17.48
CA PHE A 83 4.03 -1.37 -16.06
C PHE A 83 5.26 -1.40 -15.16
N HIS A 84 6.31 -2.10 -15.56
CA HIS A 84 7.56 -2.12 -14.82
C HIS A 84 8.18 -0.73 -14.71
N ARG A 85 8.35 -0.01 -15.83
CA ARG A 85 8.80 1.40 -15.80
C ARG A 85 7.87 2.32 -15.01
N PHE A 86 6.57 2.01 -14.99
CA PHE A 86 5.60 2.74 -14.18
C PHE A 86 5.82 2.52 -12.67
N ILE A 87 6.22 1.32 -12.24
CA ILE A 87 6.63 1.05 -10.85
C ILE A 87 7.85 1.90 -10.49
N GLU A 88 8.86 1.95 -11.35
CA GLU A 88 10.05 2.77 -11.13
C GLU A 88 9.69 4.25 -10.93
N ASN A 89 8.79 4.79 -11.76
CA ASN A 89 8.29 6.15 -11.57
C ASN A 89 7.60 6.35 -10.22
N MET A 90 6.88 5.35 -9.71
CA MET A 90 6.26 5.42 -8.39
C MET A 90 7.27 5.37 -7.24
N MET A 91 8.48 4.84 -7.47
CA MET A 91 9.54 4.76 -6.45
C MET A 91 10.42 6.02 -6.43
N GLN A 92 10.25 6.94 -7.38
CA GLN A 92 10.98 8.21 -7.41
C GLN A 92 10.48 9.18 -6.35
N LYS A 93 11.37 10.06 -5.88
CA LYS A 93 11.02 11.15 -4.94
C LYS A 93 9.89 12.04 -5.48
N GLN A 94 9.89 12.29 -6.78
CA GLN A 94 8.88 13.07 -7.47
C GLN A 94 8.15 12.20 -8.49
N LEU A 95 7.07 11.55 -8.05
CA LEU A 95 6.20 10.75 -8.91
C LEU A 95 5.33 11.64 -9.81
N LEU A 96 5.02 11.16 -11.02
CA LEU A 96 4.18 11.88 -11.98
C LEU A 96 2.71 11.87 -11.54
N SER A 97 1.93 12.88 -11.93
CA SER A 97 0.46 12.79 -11.78
C SER A 97 -0.10 11.69 -12.69
N CYS A 98 -1.30 11.16 -12.42
CA CYS A 98 -1.90 10.16 -13.33
C CYS A 98 -2.16 10.71 -14.74
N ARG A 99 -2.22 12.04 -14.93
CA ARG A 99 -2.35 12.66 -16.26
C ARG A 99 -1.00 12.69 -16.97
N ASP A 100 0.05 13.04 -16.26
CA ASP A 100 1.40 13.14 -16.84
C ASP A 100 1.96 11.75 -17.11
N ALA A 101 1.74 10.81 -16.20
CA ALA A 101 2.08 9.40 -16.40
C ALA A 101 1.34 8.81 -17.61
N ALA A 102 0.06 9.16 -17.81
CA ALA A 102 -0.69 8.70 -18.99
C ALA A 102 -0.03 9.13 -20.31
N LYS A 103 0.44 10.38 -20.37
CA LYS A 103 1.20 10.91 -21.51
C LYS A 103 2.57 10.25 -21.65
N ALA A 104 3.35 10.22 -20.57
CA ALA A 104 4.72 9.70 -20.57
C ALA A 104 4.81 8.20 -20.93
N PHE A 105 3.81 7.40 -20.54
CA PHE A 105 3.79 5.95 -20.76
C PHE A 105 2.87 5.49 -21.90
N GLY A 106 2.20 6.41 -22.61
CA GLY A 106 1.29 6.03 -23.71
C GLY A 106 0.13 5.13 -23.25
N ILE A 107 -0.48 5.45 -22.11
CA ILE A 107 -1.59 4.70 -21.50
C ILE A 107 -2.78 5.61 -21.19
N ALA A 108 -3.97 5.03 -21.09
CA ALA A 108 -5.14 5.77 -20.63
C ALA A 108 -4.96 6.23 -19.17
N ARG A 109 -5.48 7.43 -18.84
CA ARG A 109 -5.47 7.98 -17.47
C ARG A 109 -6.06 7.01 -16.42
N THR A 110 -7.12 6.29 -16.80
CA THR A 110 -7.76 5.28 -15.94
C THR A 110 -6.86 4.07 -15.72
N THR A 111 -6.07 3.66 -16.72
CA THR A 111 -5.05 2.61 -16.58
C THR A 111 -3.96 3.05 -15.61
N ALA A 112 -3.43 4.27 -15.76
CA ALA A 112 -2.43 4.82 -14.82
C ALA A 112 -2.94 4.84 -13.38
N TRP A 113 -4.19 5.25 -13.14
CA TRP A 113 -4.80 5.22 -11.81
C TRP A 113 -4.95 3.79 -11.28
N ARG A 114 -5.46 2.84 -12.08
CA ARG A 114 -5.61 1.43 -11.68
C ARG A 114 -4.26 0.79 -11.34
N TRP A 115 -3.24 1.06 -12.15
CA TRP A 115 -1.88 0.58 -11.91
C TRP A 115 -1.31 1.15 -10.62
N ARG A 116 -1.51 2.45 -10.36
CA ARG A 116 -1.12 3.07 -9.08
C ARG A 116 -1.76 2.37 -7.88
N MET A 117 -3.07 2.16 -7.91
CA MET A 117 -3.76 1.45 -6.82
C MET A 117 -3.18 0.05 -6.63
N LYS A 118 -2.96 -0.68 -7.72
CA LYS A 118 -2.39 -2.03 -7.70
C LYS A 118 -0.99 -2.08 -7.07
N ILE A 119 -0.19 -1.05 -7.29
CA ILE A 119 1.16 -0.91 -6.73
C ILE A 119 1.07 -0.53 -5.25
N CYS A 120 0.19 0.40 -4.88
CA CYS A 120 -0.06 0.76 -3.49
C CYS A 120 -0.50 -0.47 -2.68
N ASP A 121 -1.47 -1.24 -3.17
CA ASP A 121 -1.96 -2.47 -2.51
C ASP A 121 -0.83 -3.51 -2.36
N ALA A 122 0.13 -3.55 -3.29
CA ALA A 122 1.25 -4.48 -3.24
C ALA A 122 2.39 -4.04 -2.30
N ILE A 123 2.48 -2.74 -2.00
CA ILE A 123 3.51 -2.17 -1.11
C ILE A 123 2.94 -1.95 0.30
N GLU A 124 1.63 -1.97 0.47
CA GLU A 124 1.00 -1.92 1.78
C GLU A 124 1.53 -3.05 2.67
N GLY A 125 2.05 -2.68 3.85
CA GLY A 125 2.65 -3.63 4.79
C GLY A 125 4.00 -4.20 4.34
N CYS A 126 4.66 -3.62 3.34
CA CYS A 126 6.02 -4.00 2.95
C CYS A 126 7.04 -3.48 3.97
N GLY A 127 7.97 -4.34 4.38
CA GLY A 127 8.97 -4.07 5.41
C GLY A 127 9.32 -5.34 6.18
N PRO A 128 10.35 -5.30 7.06
CA PRO A 128 10.69 -6.42 7.93
C PRO A 128 9.48 -6.88 8.74
N GLU A 129 9.33 -8.19 8.91
CA GLU A 129 8.24 -8.75 9.72
C GLU A 129 8.39 -8.34 11.19
N ARG A 130 9.63 -8.32 11.68
CA ARG A 130 10.01 -7.86 13.02
C ARG A 130 11.23 -6.95 12.97
N LEU A 131 11.30 -6.02 13.91
CA LEU A 131 12.34 -5.01 14.11
C LEU A 131 12.85 -5.13 15.55
N GLY A 132 14.16 -5.11 15.75
CA GLY A 132 14.79 -5.41 17.05
C GLY A 132 15.87 -4.40 17.46
N GLY A 133 16.44 -4.62 18.64
CA GLY A 133 17.45 -3.71 19.22
C GLY A 133 16.81 -2.39 19.66
N VAL A 134 17.21 -1.27 19.07
CA VAL A 134 16.60 0.04 19.34
C VAL A 134 15.66 0.39 18.19
N VAL A 135 14.37 0.49 18.50
CA VAL A 135 13.29 0.67 17.53
C VAL A 135 12.61 2.02 17.74
N GLU A 136 12.69 2.89 16.74
CA GLU A 136 11.99 4.17 16.70
C GLU A 136 10.61 3.99 16.05
N ALA A 137 9.56 4.46 16.73
CA ALA A 137 8.19 4.47 16.24
C ALA A 137 7.59 5.88 16.33
N ASP A 138 7.00 6.32 15.22
CA ASP A 138 6.30 7.61 15.12
C ASP A 138 5.14 7.52 14.12
N GLU A 139 4.16 8.41 14.25
CA GLU A 139 3.03 8.51 13.33
C GLU A 139 3.18 9.70 12.39
N THR A 140 3.18 9.42 11.09
CA THR A 140 3.02 10.45 10.07
C THR A 140 1.57 10.52 9.59
N PHE A 141 1.13 11.70 9.16
CA PHE A 141 -0.27 11.95 8.82
C PHE A 141 -0.41 12.37 7.37
N GLN A 142 -1.23 11.62 6.64
CA GLN A 142 -1.59 11.97 5.27
C GLN A 142 -3.05 12.37 5.19
N ARG A 143 -3.35 13.49 4.53
CA ARG A 143 -4.74 13.89 4.32
C ARG A 143 -5.39 12.95 3.31
N GLU A 144 -6.49 12.32 3.71
CA GLU A 144 -7.28 11.48 2.82
C GLU A 144 -7.70 12.27 1.58
N SER A 145 -7.37 11.72 0.41
CA SER A 145 -7.82 12.26 -0.87
C SER A 145 -9.24 11.78 -1.18
N ARG A 146 -10.20 12.71 -1.22
CA ARG A 146 -11.59 12.46 -1.65
C ARG A 146 -11.82 12.86 -3.11
N LYS A 147 -10.76 13.06 -3.89
CA LYS A 147 -10.87 13.45 -5.30
C LYS A 147 -11.58 12.33 -6.07
N ALA A 148 -12.60 12.70 -6.85
CA ALA A 148 -13.48 11.78 -7.56
C ALA A 148 -14.35 10.86 -6.67
N SER A 149 -14.46 11.13 -5.36
CA SER A 149 -15.50 10.50 -4.53
C SER A 149 -16.89 10.76 -5.12
N ARG A 150 -17.72 9.71 -5.16
CA ARG A 150 -19.12 9.79 -5.62
C ARG A 150 -20.10 10.02 -4.48
N GLU A 151 -19.65 10.15 -3.24
CA GLU A 151 -20.53 10.27 -2.05
C GLU A 151 -21.51 11.44 -2.18
N TRP A 152 -21.04 12.62 -2.59
CA TRP A 152 -21.91 13.76 -2.84
C TRP A 152 -22.88 13.56 -4.01
N VAL A 153 -22.47 12.82 -5.04
CA VAL A 153 -23.35 12.49 -6.17
C VAL A 153 -24.44 11.52 -5.72
N ARG A 154 -24.09 10.54 -4.88
CA ARG A 154 -25.04 9.55 -4.34
C ARG A 154 -26.00 10.19 -3.35
N HIS A 155 -25.50 10.99 -2.40
CA HIS A 155 -26.33 11.76 -1.47
C HIS A 155 -27.35 12.63 -2.19
N ARG A 156 -26.94 13.34 -3.25
CA ARG A 156 -27.87 14.15 -4.07
C ARG A 156 -28.92 13.34 -4.84
N ARG A 157 -28.60 12.09 -5.21
CA ARG A 157 -29.52 11.22 -5.97
C ARG A 157 -30.50 10.48 -5.06
N VAL A 158 -30.03 9.98 -3.92
CA VAL A 158 -30.82 9.18 -2.97
C VAL A 158 -30.45 9.57 -1.54
N PRO A 159 -30.95 10.71 -1.02
CA PRO A 159 -30.60 11.20 0.32
C PRO A 159 -31.01 10.23 1.44
N ALA A 160 -32.12 9.51 1.25
CA ALA A 160 -32.65 8.57 2.24
C ALA A 160 -31.69 7.43 2.61
N THR A 161 -30.90 6.94 1.64
CA THR A 161 -29.95 5.84 1.86
C THR A 161 -28.49 6.30 1.88
N HIS A 162 -28.22 7.53 1.48
CA HIS A 162 -26.88 8.12 1.47
C HIS A 162 -26.91 9.43 2.28
N PRO A 163 -26.52 9.40 3.57
CA PRO A 163 -26.52 10.60 4.41
C PRO A 163 -25.54 11.64 3.85
N GLN A 164 -25.71 12.88 4.30
CA GLN A 164 -24.85 13.98 3.85
C GLN A 164 -23.38 13.66 4.15
N PRO A 165 -22.49 13.67 3.14
CA PRO A 165 -21.10 13.34 3.37
C PRO A 165 -20.48 14.33 4.38
N PRO A 166 -19.73 13.85 5.39
CA PRO A 166 -19.27 14.70 6.48
C PRO A 166 -18.20 15.73 6.06
N ARG A 167 -17.71 15.68 4.81
CA ARG A 167 -16.70 16.59 4.26
C ARG A 167 -17.29 17.41 3.10
N PRO A 168 -17.17 18.75 3.12
CA PRO A 168 -17.53 19.59 1.97
C PRO A 168 -16.76 19.19 0.71
N ARG A 169 -17.30 19.49 -0.48
CA ARG A 169 -16.54 19.26 -1.71
C ARG A 169 -15.39 20.25 -1.79
N TRP A 170 -14.34 19.88 -2.51
CA TRP A 170 -13.20 20.79 -2.77
C TRP A 170 -13.65 22.16 -3.29
N LYS A 171 -14.61 22.19 -4.24
CA LYS A 171 -15.15 23.43 -4.78
C LYS A 171 -15.93 24.27 -3.76
N ASP A 172 -16.48 23.64 -2.71
CA ASP A 172 -17.21 24.35 -1.66
C ASP A 172 -16.22 25.00 -0.69
N HIS A 173 -15.07 24.34 -0.42
CA HIS A 173 -13.97 24.95 0.34
C HIS A 173 -13.48 26.25 -0.31
N ASN A 174 -13.27 26.25 -1.63
CA ASN A 174 -12.79 27.43 -2.35
C ASN A 174 -13.83 28.54 -2.51
N ARG A 175 -15.14 28.22 -2.45
CA ARG A 175 -16.22 29.19 -2.66
C ARG A 175 -16.76 29.83 -1.39
N ALA A 176 -16.71 29.10 -0.28
CA ALA A 176 -17.31 29.53 0.98
C ALA A 176 -16.25 29.86 2.05
N ASP A 177 -15.00 30.08 1.64
CA ASP A 177 -13.83 30.35 2.49
C ASP A 177 -13.79 29.47 3.76
N LEU A 178 -14.18 28.20 3.59
CA LEU A 178 -14.37 27.31 4.73
C LEU A 178 -13.00 26.97 5.32
N PRO A 179 -12.75 27.27 6.61
CA PRO A 179 -11.46 27.00 7.21
C PRO A 179 -11.16 25.51 7.10
N MET A 180 -10.00 25.18 6.53
CA MET A 180 -9.51 23.82 6.61
C MET A 180 -9.30 23.47 8.08
N LYS A 181 -10.00 22.44 8.58
CA LYS A 181 -9.76 21.92 9.93
C LYS A 181 -8.27 21.66 10.11
N ARG A 182 -7.62 22.44 10.99
CA ARG A 182 -6.22 22.28 11.39
C ARG A 182 -6.10 21.09 12.34
N GLY A 183 -4.92 20.46 12.38
CA GLY A 183 -4.61 19.35 13.29
C GLY A 183 -5.14 17.97 12.86
N LEU A 184 -5.09 17.03 13.82
CA LEU A 184 -5.50 15.62 13.74
C LEU A 184 -7.00 15.44 13.50
N SER A 185 -7.49 15.98 12.38
CA SER A 185 -8.88 15.82 11.97
C SER A 185 -9.15 14.37 11.58
N ARG A 186 -10.42 13.95 11.62
CA ARG A 186 -10.89 12.66 11.08
C ARG A 186 -10.54 12.39 9.60
N TRP A 187 -9.93 13.35 8.91
CA TRP A 187 -9.51 13.26 7.51
C TRP A 187 -8.02 13.01 7.35
N GLN A 188 -7.27 12.97 8.45
CA GLN A 188 -5.89 12.53 8.42
C GLN A 188 -5.86 11.03 8.66
N ILE A 189 -5.24 10.32 7.73
CA ILE A 189 -4.93 8.90 7.84
C ILE A 189 -3.59 8.83 8.58
N PRO A 190 -3.57 8.28 9.80
CA PRO A 190 -2.33 8.00 10.50
C PRO A 190 -1.61 6.84 9.82
N ILE A 191 -0.32 7.00 9.64
CA ILE A 191 0.58 5.98 9.12
C ILE A 191 1.66 5.80 10.18
N MET A 192 1.69 4.61 10.78
CA MET A 192 2.75 4.23 11.69
C MET A 192 4.02 4.02 10.87
N THR A 193 5.10 4.67 11.28
CA THR A 193 6.44 4.42 10.75
C THR A 193 7.29 3.83 11.85
N ILE A 194 7.85 2.65 11.59
CA ILE A 194 8.70 1.92 12.54
C ILE A 194 10.05 1.69 11.88
N MET A 195 11.13 1.95 12.60
CA MET A 195 12.47 1.73 12.10
C MET A 195 13.41 1.27 13.20
N ASP A 196 14.37 0.41 12.85
CA ASP A 196 15.44 0.02 13.76
C ASP A 196 16.78 0.65 13.35
N ARG A 197 17.77 0.55 14.24
CA ARG A 197 19.15 1.01 13.99
C ARG A 197 19.91 0.17 12.96
N SER A 198 19.48 -1.05 12.67
CA SER A 198 20.06 -1.91 11.63
C SER A 198 19.68 -1.48 10.21
N GLY A 199 18.69 -0.57 10.09
CA GLY A 199 18.20 -0.04 8.83
C GLY A 199 16.88 -0.66 8.36
N GLY A 200 16.29 -1.54 9.17
CA GLY A 200 14.93 -2.04 8.97
C GLY A 200 13.92 -0.91 9.05
N ARG A 201 12.97 -0.87 8.11
CA ARG A 201 11.94 0.17 8.02
C ARG A 201 10.63 -0.41 7.56
N ARG A 202 9.56 0.06 8.19
CA ARG A 202 8.21 -0.37 7.94
C ARG A 202 7.25 0.80 8.04
N ALA A 203 6.20 0.76 7.22
CA ALA A 203 5.09 1.69 7.33
C ALA A 203 3.75 0.95 7.22
N ASP A 204 2.86 1.17 8.18
CA ASP A 204 1.54 0.54 8.22
C ASP A 204 0.45 1.61 8.40
N MET A 205 -0.62 1.52 7.61
CA MET A 205 -1.77 2.41 7.79
C MET A 205 -2.52 2.06 9.07
N LEU A 206 -2.76 3.05 9.90
CA LEU A 206 -3.49 2.89 11.15
C LEU A 206 -4.97 3.28 10.97
N ARG A 207 -5.85 2.58 11.70
CA ARG A 207 -7.28 2.95 11.78
C ARG A 207 -7.54 4.16 12.68
N GLY A 208 -6.57 4.53 13.51
CA GLY A 208 -6.65 5.65 14.45
C GLY A 208 -5.42 5.69 15.36
N LEU A 209 -5.42 6.59 16.33
CA LEU A 209 -4.29 6.82 17.26
C LEU A 209 -4.50 6.21 18.64
N SER A 210 -5.58 5.44 18.82
CA SER A 210 -5.80 4.75 20.09
C SER A 210 -4.85 3.57 20.23
N TYR A 211 -4.63 3.12 21.47
CA TYR A 211 -3.91 1.87 21.72
C TYR A 211 -4.52 0.67 20.96
N ALA A 212 -5.84 0.62 20.78
CA ALA A 212 -6.49 -0.46 20.03
C ALA A 212 -6.08 -0.49 18.54
N SER A 213 -5.60 0.63 18.01
CA SER A 213 -5.06 0.72 16.65
C SER A 213 -3.55 0.51 16.60
N ILE A 214 -2.81 1.09 17.55
CA ILE A 214 -1.34 1.11 17.56
C ILE A 214 -0.74 -0.15 18.18
N GLY A 215 -1.25 -0.58 19.33
CA GLY A 215 -0.69 -1.69 20.12
C GLY A 215 -0.51 -2.97 19.32
N PRO A 216 -1.54 -3.46 18.59
CA PRO A 216 -1.41 -4.67 17.77
C PRO A 216 -0.36 -4.56 16.66
N VAL A 217 -0.12 -3.36 16.11
CA VAL A 217 0.89 -3.14 15.08
C VAL A 217 2.30 -3.21 15.69
N LEU A 218 2.50 -2.58 16.84
CA LEU A 218 3.77 -2.64 17.57
C LEU A 218 4.08 -4.07 18.03
N GLU A 219 3.11 -4.76 18.62
CA GLU A 219 3.25 -6.16 19.07
C GLU A 219 3.62 -7.12 17.93
N LYS A 220 3.03 -6.89 16.75
CA LYS A 220 3.31 -7.70 15.57
C LYS A 220 4.72 -7.47 15.02
N HIS A 221 5.24 -6.25 15.12
CA HIS A 221 6.40 -5.81 14.34
C HIS A 221 7.64 -5.44 15.16
N ILE A 222 7.57 -5.46 16.49
CA ILE A 222 8.69 -5.18 17.38
C ILE A 222 9.03 -6.43 18.19
N GLU A 223 10.31 -6.76 18.26
CA GLU A 223 10.78 -7.87 19.09
C GLU A 223 10.54 -7.59 20.59
N PRO A 224 10.20 -8.60 21.41
CA PRO A 224 9.83 -8.39 22.81
C PRO A 224 10.95 -7.79 23.67
N ASP A 225 12.21 -8.04 23.31
CA ASP A 225 13.43 -7.58 23.98
C ASP A 225 13.97 -6.25 23.42
N ALA A 226 13.28 -5.65 22.44
CA ALA A 226 13.67 -4.36 21.88
C ALA A 226 13.42 -3.20 22.86
N ALA A 227 14.18 -2.12 22.68
CA ALA A 227 13.92 -0.83 23.31
C ALA A 227 13.12 0.06 22.36
N LEU A 228 11.94 0.50 22.80
CA LEU A 228 11.04 1.37 22.04
C LEU A 228 11.40 2.84 22.27
N CYS A 229 11.76 3.54 21.19
CA CYS A 229 11.91 5.00 21.15
C CYS A 229 10.65 5.61 20.52
N SER A 230 9.89 6.38 21.28
CA SER A 230 8.70 7.07 20.76
C SER A 230 8.44 8.36 21.54
N ASP A 231 7.46 9.15 21.08
CA ASP A 231 6.96 10.25 21.89
C ASP A 231 6.19 9.75 23.14
N LYS A 232 5.76 10.69 23.99
CA LYS A 232 5.04 10.39 25.24
C LYS A 232 3.53 10.21 25.05
N ALA A 233 3.04 9.89 23.84
CA ALA A 233 1.63 9.65 23.61
C ALA A 233 1.11 8.47 24.44
N GLN A 234 -0.17 8.54 24.82
CA GLN A 234 -0.80 7.57 25.74
C GLN A 234 -0.83 6.14 25.18
N ALA A 235 -0.87 5.97 23.85
CA ALA A 235 -0.86 4.67 23.22
C ALA A 235 0.47 3.91 23.47
N TYR A 236 1.61 4.58 23.29
CA TYR A 236 2.93 4.00 23.55
C TYR A 236 3.15 3.69 25.02
N LYS A 237 2.76 4.61 25.93
CA LYS A 237 2.81 4.38 27.38
C LYS A 237 2.02 3.14 27.79
N LYS A 238 0.79 3.00 27.25
CA LYS A 238 -0.07 1.85 27.52
C LYS A 238 0.50 0.55 26.94
N PHE A 239 1.18 0.61 25.79
CA PHE A 239 1.87 -0.53 25.22
C PHE A 239 3.01 -1.00 26.11
N VAL A 240 3.91 -0.09 26.49
CA VAL A 240 5.03 -0.35 27.39
C VAL A 240 4.57 -0.91 28.74
N ALA A 241 3.54 -0.31 29.35
CA ALA A 241 3.00 -0.78 30.63
C ALA A 241 2.44 -2.21 30.56
N LYS A 242 1.98 -2.66 29.37
CA LYS A 242 1.43 -4.00 29.16
C LYS A 242 2.49 -5.04 28.82
N THR A 243 3.52 -4.65 28.07
CA THR A 243 4.55 -5.58 27.58
C THR A 243 5.77 -5.64 28.48
N GLY A 244 5.97 -4.65 29.36
CA GLY A 244 7.21 -4.50 30.14
C GLY A 244 8.41 -4.05 29.31
N MET A 245 8.19 -3.66 28.05
CA MET A 245 9.23 -3.25 27.12
C MET A 245 9.94 -1.97 27.59
N GLN A 246 11.25 -1.87 27.39
CA GLN A 246 11.98 -0.64 27.70
C GLN A 246 11.48 0.52 26.83
N HIS A 247 11.18 1.67 27.45
CA HIS A 247 10.74 2.89 26.75
C HIS A 247 11.76 4.02 26.88
N ILE A 248 12.21 4.52 25.75
CA ILE A 248 13.10 5.67 25.64
C ILE A 248 12.28 6.84 25.08
N PRO A 249 11.74 7.72 25.94
CA PRO A 249 10.88 8.80 25.48
C PRO A 249 11.67 9.90 24.77
N VAL A 250 11.28 10.23 23.54
CA VAL A 250 11.90 11.30 22.75
C VAL A 250 11.07 12.58 22.86
N ARG A 251 11.71 13.74 23.10
CA ARG A 251 11.06 15.05 23.04
C ARG A 251 10.86 15.48 21.59
N ARG A 252 9.79 16.23 21.30
CA ARG A 252 9.56 16.82 19.96
C ARG A 252 10.66 17.81 19.54
N ASP A 253 11.52 18.20 20.47
CA ASP A 253 12.56 19.22 20.35
C ASP A 253 13.92 18.63 19.91
N GLY A 254 14.01 17.31 19.68
CA GLY A 254 15.20 16.65 19.11
C GLY A 254 16.35 16.39 20.09
N VAL A 255 16.18 16.63 21.38
CA VAL A 255 17.18 16.35 22.42
C VAL A 255 16.68 15.22 23.33
N SER A 256 17.37 14.08 23.29
CA SER A 256 17.22 12.97 24.23
C SER A 256 17.85 13.33 25.59
N VAL A 257 17.21 12.90 26.69
CA VAL A 257 17.74 13.02 28.07
C VAL A 257 18.79 11.96 28.30
#